data_AF-A0A920MPL1-F1
#
_entry.id   AF-A0A920MPL1-F1
#
_cell.length_a   1.000
_cell.length_b   1.000
_cell.length_c   1.000
_cell.angle_alpha   90.00
_cell.angle_beta   90.00
_cell.angle_gamma   90.00
#
_symmetry.space_group_name_H-M   'P 1'
#
loop_
_entity.id
_entity.type
_entity.pdbx_description
1 polymer ?
#
loop_
_entity_poly.entity_id
_entity_poly.type
_entity_poly.pdbx_seq_one_letter_code
_entity_poly.pdbx_strand_id
1 'polypeptide(L)'
;MSVNEKIRLNKNKKHSIEVLVDRIVVNPNILDRITESVELALKLGNGLIIINELPSKEYIFSENFACPDCQISMEEIVPRMFSFNSPYGACETCDGLGSHMEVDPNMVVPDKGKSLIQGAIAPLGEQPRGNWYGNILKSLSNHYNFNFTTPWIKLDSDVRQMLLYGTGDEKFKMEYNSSRWSGTYSGGWEGAVPNLMRRYTQTKSASIRAWIEQFMSMRPCSSCGGARLRKETLSVTLGQYEYW
;
A
#
# COMPACT_ATOMS: atom_id res chain seq x y z
N MET A 1 27.55 41.39 7.43
CA MET A 1 28.44 40.21 7.36
C MET A 1 29.06 40.22 5.99
N SER A 2 30.39 40.25 5.94
CA SER A 2 31.12 40.22 4.67
C SER A 2 31.27 38.77 4.22
N VAL A 3 31.18 38.50 2.91
CA VAL A 3 31.35 37.14 2.34
C VAL A 3 32.74 36.54 2.67
N ASN A 4 33.71 37.38 3.03
CA ASN A 4 35.07 36.97 3.41
C ASN A 4 35.22 36.51 4.88
N GLU A 5 34.17 36.57 5.70
CA GLU A 5 34.21 36.04 7.06
C GLU A 5 33.97 34.52 7.05
N LYS A 6 34.79 33.75 7.78
CA LYS A 6 34.60 32.29 7.90
C LYS A 6 33.32 32.00 8.69
N ILE A 7 32.21 31.80 7.99
CA ILE A 7 30.94 31.33 8.56
C ILE A 7 31.08 29.85 8.91
N ARG A 8 31.04 29.51 10.21
CA ARG A 8 31.08 28.12 10.69
C ARG A 8 29.66 27.62 10.98
N LEU A 9 29.20 26.64 10.21
CA LEU A 9 27.88 26.01 10.39
C LEU A 9 28.00 24.75 11.27
N ASN A 10 26.98 24.51 12.10
CA ASN A 10 26.92 23.33 12.99
C ASN A 10 26.49 22.10 12.18
N LYS A 11 27.32 21.05 12.15
CA LYS A 11 27.05 19.82 11.36
C LYS A 11 25.76 19.09 11.73
N ASN A 12 25.26 19.24 12.97
CA ASN A 12 24.08 18.52 13.46
C ASN A 12 22.78 19.32 13.31
N LYS A 13 22.82 20.49 12.66
CA LYS A 13 21.62 21.31 12.40
C LYS A 13 21.38 21.43 10.90
N LYS A 14 20.11 21.45 10.51
CA LYS A 14 19.71 21.86 9.15
C LYS A 14 19.95 23.36 9.00
N HIS A 15 20.48 23.78 7.86
CA HIS A 15 20.72 25.18 7.52
C HIS A 15 20.02 25.51 6.21
N SER A 16 19.42 26.69 6.13
CA SER A 16 18.99 27.29 4.86
C SER A 16 20.04 28.31 4.47
N ILE A 17 20.61 28.16 3.27
CA ILE A 17 21.65 29.05 2.75
C ILE A 17 21.11 29.64 1.46
N GLU A 18 20.93 30.95 1.47
CA GLU A 18 20.43 31.71 0.34
C GLU A 18 21.52 32.68 -0.11
N VAL A 19 21.71 32.79 -1.42
CA VAL A 19 22.68 33.70 -2.01
C VAL A 19 21.93 34.87 -2.60
N LEU A 20 22.18 36.07 -2.07
CA LEU A 20 21.66 37.30 -2.67
C LEU A 20 22.41 37.57 -3.98
N VAL A 21 21.70 37.43 -5.11
CA VAL A 21 22.28 37.61 -6.45
C VAL A 21 22.21 39.07 -6.90
N ASP A 22 21.03 39.70 -6.86
CA ASP A 22 20.86 41.10 -7.23
C ASP A 22 19.76 41.78 -6.40
N ARG A 23 19.79 43.12 -6.37
CA ARG A 23 18.72 44.00 -5.85
C ARG A 23 18.30 44.95 -6.96
N ILE A 24 17.04 44.85 -7.36
CA ILE A 24 16.52 45.53 -8.55
C ILE A 24 15.29 46.35 -8.18
N VAL A 25 15.17 47.54 -8.76
CA VAL A 25 13.94 48.35 -8.73
C VAL A 25 13.26 48.23 -10.08
N VAL A 26 12.05 47.66 -10.10
CA VAL A 26 11.35 47.33 -11.35
C VAL A 26 10.99 48.58 -12.16
N ASN A 27 11.44 48.64 -13.40
CA ASN A 27 11.05 49.65 -14.38
C ASN A 27 11.08 49.07 -15.81
N PRO A 28 10.52 49.75 -16.82
CA PRO A 28 10.39 49.18 -18.18
C PRO A 28 11.72 48.90 -18.91
N ASN A 29 12.83 49.55 -18.52
CA ASN A 29 14.10 49.52 -19.26
C ASN A 29 15.14 48.55 -18.67
N ILE A 30 14.74 47.65 -17.75
CA ILE A 30 15.67 46.76 -17.04
C ILE A 30 15.44 45.27 -17.30
N LEU A 31 14.68 44.92 -18.35
CA LEU A 31 14.38 43.52 -18.70
C LEU A 31 15.65 42.68 -18.90
N ASP A 32 16.68 43.23 -19.55
CA ASP A 32 17.94 42.53 -19.78
C ASP A 32 18.65 42.19 -18.47
N ARG A 33 18.70 43.15 -17.53
CA ARG A 33 19.29 42.94 -16.20
C ARG A 33 18.51 41.94 -15.36
N ILE A 34 17.17 41.96 -15.43
CA ILE A 34 16.33 40.96 -14.77
C ILE A 34 16.66 39.58 -15.32
N THR A 35 16.74 39.45 -16.65
CA THR A 35 17.03 38.17 -17.31
C THR A 35 18.38 37.61 -16.86
N GLU A 36 19.46 38.40 -16.94
CA GLU A 36 20.79 37.99 -16.49
C GLU A 36 20.81 37.58 -15.01
N SER A 37 20.10 38.32 -14.16
CA SER A 37 20.02 38.03 -12.73
C SER A 37 19.26 36.74 -12.43
N VAL A 38 18.16 36.50 -13.16
CA VAL A 38 17.33 35.30 -13.04
C VAL A 38 18.12 34.08 -13.51
N GLU A 39 18.78 34.14 -14.66
CA GLU A 39 19.62 33.05 -15.17
C GLU A 39 20.76 32.70 -14.19
N LEU A 40 21.43 33.71 -13.65
CA LEU A 40 22.50 33.49 -12.67
C LEU A 40 21.96 32.87 -11.38
N ALA A 41 20.82 33.34 -10.88
CA ALA A 41 20.20 32.82 -9.68
C ALA A 41 19.72 31.38 -9.85
N LEU A 42 19.06 31.05 -10.97
CA LEU A 42 18.64 29.68 -11.30
C LEU A 42 19.85 28.76 -11.42
N LYS A 43 20.93 29.20 -12.07
CA LYS A 43 22.18 28.42 -12.19
C LYS A 43 22.83 28.15 -10.83
N LEU A 44 22.86 29.13 -9.92
CA LEU A 44 23.42 28.97 -8.57
C LEU A 44 22.51 28.15 -7.65
N GLY A 45 21.19 28.26 -7.84
CA GLY A 45 20.15 27.60 -7.07
C GLY A 45 19.73 26.23 -7.61
N ASN A 46 20.45 25.66 -8.58
CA ASN A 46 20.10 24.40 -9.26
C ASN A 46 18.66 24.37 -9.81
N GLY A 47 18.27 25.42 -10.52
CA GLY A 47 16.93 25.57 -11.12
C GLY A 47 15.87 26.07 -10.13
N LEU A 48 16.27 26.67 -9.01
CA LEU A 48 15.40 27.35 -8.04
C LEU A 48 15.82 28.81 -7.85
N ILE A 49 14.85 29.71 -7.74
CA ILE A 49 15.06 31.13 -7.44
C ILE A 49 14.01 31.60 -6.43
N ILE A 50 14.45 32.43 -5.48
CA ILE A 50 13.59 33.12 -4.53
C ILE A 50 13.59 34.60 -4.88
N ILE A 51 12.42 35.17 -5.13
CA ILE A 51 12.20 36.59 -5.36
C ILE A 51 11.54 37.18 -4.12
N ASN A 52 12.26 38.05 -3.42
CA ASN A 52 11.73 38.78 -2.27
C ASN A 52 11.27 40.19 -2.69
N GLU A 53 9.96 40.36 -2.81
CA GLU A 53 9.29 41.64 -2.98
C GLU A 53 9.13 42.33 -1.62
N LEU A 54 9.92 43.38 -1.41
CA LEU A 54 9.87 44.17 -0.18
C LEU A 54 8.49 44.82 0.00
N PRO A 55 7.96 44.86 1.24
CA PRO A 55 8.68 44.60 2.50
C PRO A 55 8.69 43.14 3.00
N SER A 56 7.90 42.21 2.46
CA SER A 56 7.77 40.86 3.06
C SER A 56 7.10 39.78 2.18
N LYS A 57 7.01 39.96 0.87
CA LYS A 57 6.42 38.94 -0.02
C LYS A 57 7.53 38.13 -0.67
N GLU A 58 7.50 36.82 -0.51
CA GLU A 58 8.44 35.92 -1.16
C GLU A 58 7.73 35.05 -2.19
N TYR A 59 8.36 34.91 -3.36
CA TYR A 59 7.92 34.02 -4.43
C TYR A 59 9.05 33.06 -4.75
N ILE A 60 8.74 31.76 -4.82
CA ILE A 60 9.70 30.74 -5.23
C ILE A 60 9.32 30.26 -6.62
N PHE A 61 10.30 30.23 -7.52
CA PHE A 61 10.14 29.68 -8.86
C PHE A 61 11.10 28.51 -9.06
N SER A 62 10.67 27.53 -9.85
CA SER A 62 11.52 26.41 -10.29
C SER A 62 11.46 26.25 -11.80
N GLU A 63 12.60 25.95 -12.42
CA GLU A 63 12.67 25.48 -13.81
C GLU A 63 12.25 24.02 -13.97
N ASN A 64 12.15 23.28 -12.86
CA ASN A 64 11.71 21.89 -12.85
C ASN A 64 10.21 21.82 -12.53
N PHE A 65 9.54 20.72 -12.87
CA PHE A 65 8.21 20.40 -12.33
C PHE A 65 8.30 19.97 -10.86
N ALA A 66 8.93 20.80 -10.03
CA ALA A 66 9.16 20.56 -8.62
C ALA A 66 8.31 21.51 -7.78
N CYS A 67 7.63 20.95 -6.78
CA CYS A 67 6.94 21.76 -5.79
C CYS A 67 7.98 22.34 -4.81
N PRO A 68 8.13 23.68 -4.73
CA PRO A 68 9.13 24.29 -3.86
C PRO A 68 8.86 24.09 -2.37
N ASP A 69 7.58 23.89 -1.99
CA ASP A 69 7.18 23.65 -0.60
C ASP A 69 7.36 22.18 -0.19
N CYS A 70 6.95 21.25 -1.06
CA CYS A 70 6.93 19.81 -0.77
C CYS A 70 8.21 19.08 -1.19
N GLN A 71 9.10 19.72 -1.94
CA GLN A 71 10.33 19.14 -2.54
C GLN A 71 10.07 17.90 -3.41
N ILE A 72 8.83 17.73 -3.89
CA ILE A 72 8.46 16.68 -4.82
C ILE A 72 8.81 17.17 -6.23
N SER A 73 9.67 16.44 -6.93
CA SER A 73 9.97 16.67 -8.34
C SER A 73 9.19 15.69 -9.19
N MET A 74 8.52 16.19 -10.23
CA MET A 74 7.91 15.39 -11.28
C MET A 74 8.75 15.46 -12.55
N GLU A 75 8.64 14.43 -13.37
CA GLU A 75 9.16 14.44 -14.74
C GLU A 75 8.29 15.36 -15.63
N GLU A 76 8.82 15.72 -16.79
CA GLU A 76 8.06 16.46 -17.81
C GLU A 76 6.75 15.73 -18.15
N ILE A 77 5.63 16.47 -18.15
CA ILE A 77 4.31 15.92 -18.43
C ILE A 77 4.26 15.50 -19.90
N VAL A 78 4.27 14.19 -20.12
CA VAL A 78 4.18 13.58 -21.45
C VAL A 78 2.96 12.67 -21.56
N PRO A 79 2.30 12.56 -22.73
CA PRO A 79 1.07 11.78 -22.90
C PRO A 79 1.16 10.33 -22.39
N ARG A 80 2.33 9.68 -22.50
CA ARG A 80 2.56 8.30 -22.03
C ARG A 80 2.40 8.12 -20.52
N MET A 81 2.53 9.19 -19.72
CA MET A 81 2.30 9.14 -18.27
C MET A 81 0.83 8.90 -17.93
N PHE A 82 -0.09 9.21 -18.85
CA PHE A 82 -1.54 8.99 -18.68
C PHE A 82 -2.00 7.64 -19.23
N SER A 83 -1.07 6.80 -19.69
CA SER A 83 -1.38 5.46 -20.17
C SER A 83 -1.10 4.43 -19.09
N PHE A 84 -2.14 3.75 -18.61
CA PHE A 84 -2.02 2.60 -17.71
C PHE A 84 -1.37 1.38 -18.38
N ASN A 85 -1.21 1.38 -19.71
CA ASN A 85 -0.48 0.35 -20.45
C ASN A 85 1.02 0.68 -20.57
N SER A 86 1.45 1.85 -20.07
CA SER A 86 2.85 2.27 -20.07
C SER A 86 3.43 2.17 -18.67
N PRO A 87 4.65 1.64 -18.48
CA PRO A 87 5.29 1.63 -17.15
C PRO A 87 5.45 3.02 -16.55
N TYR A 88 5.49 4.06 -17.40
CA TYR A 88 5.55 5.47 -16.99
C TYR A 88 4.26 5.96 -16.31
N GLY A 89 3.11 5.38 -16.67
CA GLY A 89 1.81 5.81 -16.15
C GLY A 89 1.13 4.79 -15.25
N ALA A 90 1.43 3.51 -15.41
CA ALA A 90 0.83 2.41 -14.68
C ALA A 90 1.15 2.47 -13.17
N CYS A 91 0.13 2.24 -12.34
CA CYS A 91 0.31 2.03 -10.92
C CYS A 91 1.27 0.86 -10.66
N GLU A 92 2.34 1.11 -9.90
CA GLU A 92 3.39 0.13 -9.62
C GLU A 92 2.91 -1.06 -8.78
N THR A 93 1.82 -0.90 -8.03
CA THR A 93 1.29 -1.97 -7.19
C THR A 93 0.50 -2.99 -8.01
N CYS A 94 -0.26 -2.53 -9.01
CA CYS A 94 -1.15 -3.39 -9.81
C CYS A 94 -0.76 -3.50 -11.28
N ASP A 95 0.39 -2.99 -11.68
CA ASP A 95 0.86 -2.95 -13.07
C ASP A 95 -0.20 -2.44 -14.06
N GLY A 96 -0.95 -1.41 -13.65
CA GLY A 96 -2.00 -0.83 -14.50
C GLY A 96 -3.28 -1.68 -14.64
N LEU A 97 -3.47 -2.74 -13.85
CA LEU A 97 -4.71 -3.51 -13.81
C LEU A 97 -5.84 -2.77 -13.09
N GLY A 98 -5.51 -2.02 -12.02
CA GLY A 98 -6.47 -1.31 -11.16
C GLY A 98 -7.10 -2.16 -10.07
N SER A 99 -6.85 -3.47 -10.09
CA SER A 99 -7.46 -4.40 -9.14
C SER A 99 -6.56 -5.58 -8.85
N HIS A 100 -6.77 -6.20 -7.70
CA HIS A 100 -6.16 -7.47 -7.33
C HIS A 100 -7.22 -8.51 -7.02
N MET A 101 -6.90 -9.77 -7.29
CA MET A 101 -7.69 -10.89 -6.78
C MET A 101 -7.29 -11.12 -5.32
N GLU A 102 -8.26 -11.00 -4.42
CA GLU A 102 -8.10 -11.29 -3.00
C GLU A 102 -9.15 -12.29 -2.54
N VAL A 103 -8.81 -13.12 -1.55
CA VAL A 103 -9.75 -14.07 -0.95
C VAL A 103 -10.83 -13.28 -0.18
N ASP A 104 -12.10 -13.50 -0.51
CA ASP A 104 -13.22 -12.83 0.15
C ASP A 104 -13.76 -13.69 1.32
N PRO A 105 -13.72 -13.20 2.56
CA PRO A 105 -14.25 -13.93 3.72
C PRO A 105 -15.72 -14.35 3.59
N ASN A 106 -16.55 -13.58 2.88
CA ASN A 106 -17.95 -13.93 2.65
C ASN A 106 -18.10 -15.08 1.65
N MET A 107 -17.14 -15.26 0.72
CA MET A 107 -17.12 -16.44 -0.16
C MET A 107 -16.53 -17.66 0.55
N VAL A 108 -15.59 -17.46 1.47
CA VAL A 108 -15.05 -18.52 2.34
C VAL A 108 -16.11 -19.07 3.30
N VAL A 109 -17.01 -18.22 3.79
CA VAL A 109 -18.16 -18.59 4.65
C VAL A 109 -19.46 -18.08 4.01
N PRO A 110 -19.97 -18.77 2.97
CA PRO A 110 -21.12 -18.30 2.20
C PRO A 110 -22.43 -18.39 2.98
N ASP A 111 -22.58 -19.45 3.79
CA ASP A 111 -23.76 -19.65 4.65
C ASP A 111 -23.36 -19.50 6.12
N LYS A 112 -23.66 -18.33 6.69
CA LYS A 112 -23.37 -17.99 8.08
C LYS A 112 -24.30 -18.70 9.09
N GLY A 113 -25.33 -19.41 8.63
CA GLY A 113 -26.20 -20.24 9.45
C GLY A 113 -25.63 -21.63 9.73
N LYS A 114 -24.67 -22.10 8.93
CA LYS A 114 -24.01 -23.39 9.14
C LYS A 114 -23.02 -23.36 10.29
N SER A 115 -22.86 -24.48 10.95
CA SER A 115 -21.77 -24.74 11.90
C SER A 115 -20.54 -25.34 11.22
N LEU A 116 -19.44 -25.52 11.94
CA LEU A 116 -18.23 -26.16 11.40
C LEU A 116 -18.48 -27.62 11.00
N ILE A 117 -19.30 -28.37 11.75
CA ILE A 117 -19.72 -29.74 11.38
C ILE A 117 -20.48 -29.76 10.06
N GLN A 118 -21.22 -28.69 9.76
CA GLN A 118 -21.98 -28.55 8.51
C GLN A 118 -21.15 -27.94 7.37
N GLY A 119 -19.86 -27.67 7.60
CA GLY A 119 -18.96 -27.10 6.60
C GLY A 119 -19.12 -25.60 6.39
N ALA A 120 -19.32 -24.81 7.46
CA ALA A 120 -19.41 -23.35 7.38
C ALA A 120 -18.22 -22.71 6.64
N ILE A 121 -16.99 -23.17 6.91
CA ILE A 121 -15.80 -22.75 6.15
C ILE A 121 -15.68 -23.65 4.92
N ALA A 122 -16.27 -23.20 3.81
CA ALA A 122 -16.39 -23.96 2.57
C ALA A 122 -15.08 -24.63 2.09
N PRO A 123 -13.91 -23.96 2.03
CA PRO A 123 -12.66 -24.57 1.56
C PRO A 123 -12.12 -25.67 2.48
N LEU A 124 -12.53 -25.70 3.75
CA LEU A 124 -12.14 -26.76 4.70
C LEU A 124 -13.12 -27.94 4.71
N GLY A 125 -14.31 -27.75 4.13
CA GLY A 125 -15.43 -28.70 4.22
C GLY A 125 -15.95 -28.88 5.64
N GLU A 126 -16.73 -29.92 5.87
CA GLU A 126 -17.22 -30.28 7.21
C GLU A 126 -16.04 -30.61 8.14
N GLN A 127 -16.10 -30.14 9.38
CA GLN A 127 -15.07 -30.35 10.38
C GLN A 127 -15.67 -30.73 11.73
N PRO A 128 -15.06 -31.67 12.48
CA PRO A 128 -13.76 -32.29 12.21
C PRO A 128 -13.84 -33.56 11.34
N ARG A 129 -12.91 -33.71 10.37
CA ARG A 129 -12.82 -34.90 9.46
C ARG A 129 -11.65 -35.86 9.72
N GLY A 130 -10.98 -35.76 10.88
CA GLY A 130 -9.81 -36.59 11.20
C GLY A 130 -8.57 -36.34 10.31
N ASN A 131 -8.63 -35.33 9.45
CA ASN A 131 -7.51 -34.85 8.66
C ASN A 131 -6.66 -33.85 9.47
N TRP A 132 -5.55 -33.40 8.88
CA TRP A 132 -4.64 -32.43 9.50
C TRP A 132 -5.39 -31.20 10.06
N TYR A 133 -6.27 -30.59 9.26
CA TYR A 133 -7.08 -29.44 9.67
C TYR A 133 -8.03 -29.77 10.84
N GLY A 134 -8.69 -30.93 10.81
CA GLY A 134 -9.58 -31.36 11.88
C GLY A 134 -8.89 -31.52 13.23
N ASN A 135 -7.64 -32.01 13.25
CA ASN A 135 -6.87 -32.15 14.48
C ASN A 135 -6.42 -30.79 15.05
N ILE A 136 -6.01 -29.87 14.18
CA ILE A 136 -5.70 -28.48 14.57
C ILE A 136 -6.93 -27.79 15.14
N LEU A 137 -8.06 -27.83 14.43
CA LEU A 137 -9.29 -27.18 14.87
C LEU A 137 -9.80 -27.74 16.20
N LYS A 138 -9.62 -29.05 16.47
CA LYS A 138 -9.96 -29.65 17.77
C LYS A 138 -9.06 -29.13 18.90
N SER A 139 -7.79 -28.91 18.62
CA SER A 139 -6.88 -28.31 19.62
C SER A 139 -7.27 -26.86 19.89
N LEU A 140 -7.60 -26.10 18.84
CA LEU A 140 -8.06 -24.71 18.96
C LEU A 140 -9.40 -24.60 19.67
N SER A 141 -10.34 -25.53 19.46
CA SER A 141 -11.63 -25.51 20.13
C SER A 141 -11.50 -25.64 21.65
N ASN A 142 -10.52 -26.40 22.12
CA ASN A 142 -10.23 -26.51 23.56
C ASN A 142 -9.60 -25.23 24.10
N HIS A 143 -8.73 -24.58 23.33
CA HIS A 143 -8.04 -23.36 23.76
C HIS A 143 -8.97 -22.12 23.77
N TYR A 144 -9.73 -21.93 22.70
CA TYR A 144 -10.65 -20.80 22.52
C TYR A 144 -12.09 -21.11 22.97
N ASN A 145 -12.32 -22.30 23.55
CA ASN A 145 -13.59 -22.75 24.13
C ASN A 145 -14.81 -22.58 23.18
N PHE A 146 -14.67 -22.95 21.90
CA PHE A 146 -15.78 -22.91 20.94
C PHE A 146 -16.26 -24.32 20.58
N ASN A 147 -17.51 -24.44 20.12
CA ASN A 147 -18.11 -25.71 19.72
C ASN A 147 -18.36 -25.78 18.20
N PHE A 148 -17.98 -26.90 17.58
CA PHE A 148 -18.18 -27.17 16.15
C PHE A 148 -19.66 -27.21 15.71
N THR A 149 -20.60 -27.44 16.64
CA THR A 149 -22.05 -27.41 16.37
C THR A 149 -22.65 -26.01 16.38
N THR A 150 -21.92 -25.01 16.89
CA THR A 150 -22.41 -23.63 16.95
C THR A 150 -22.48 -23.04 15.54
N PRO A 151 -23.63 -22.50 15.11
CA PRO A 151 -23.74 -21.75 13.86
C PRO A 151 -22.70 -20.63 13.77
N TRP A 152 -22.13 -20.41 12.59
CA TRP A 152 -21.07 -19.41 12.38
C TRP A 152 -21.44 -18.04 12.91
N ILE A 153 -22.66 -17.57 12.65
CA ILE A 153 -23.16 -16.26 13.10
C ILE A 153 -23.22 -16.11 14.63
N LYS A 154 -23.29 -17.23 15.37
CA LYS A 154 -23.34 -17.27 16.83
C LYS A 154 -21.98 -17.46 17.49
N LEU A 155 -20.91 -17.69 16.71
CA LEU A 155 -19.55 -17.73 17.23
C LEU A 155 -19.09 -16.32 17.60
N ASP A 156 -18.29 -16.22 18.67
CA ASP A 156 -17.65 -14.98 19.07
C ASP A 156 -16.83 -14.38 17.91
N SER A 157 -16.74 -13.05 17.86
CA SER A 157 -15.98 -12.34 16.82
C SER A 157 -14.53 -12.83 16.76
N ASP A 158 -13.92 -13.05 17.91
CA ASP A 158 -12.51 -13.39 18.03
C ASP A 158 -12.25 -14.81 17.54
N VAL A 159 -13.18 -15.74 17.79
CA VAL A 159 -13.15 -17.10 17.23
C VAL A 159 -13.28 -17.06 15.72
N ARG A 160 -14.24 -16.29 15.17
CA ARG A 160 -14.39 -16.14 13.72
C ARG A 160 -13.14 -15.54 13.07
N GLN A 161 -12.57 -14.52 13.70
CA GLN A 161 -11.35 -13.86 13.23
C GLN A 161 -10.18 -14.84 13.24
N MET A 162 -9.99 -15.58 14.34
CA MET A 162 -8.94 -16.59 14.46
C MET A 162 -9.11 -17.70 13.42
N LEU A 163 -10.33 -18.20 13.20
CA LEU A 163 -10.59 -19.24 12.19
C LEU A 163 -10.25 -18.76 10.77
N LEU A 164 -10.54 -17.51 10.44
CA LEU A 164 -10.30 -16.93 9.12
C LEU A 164 -8.85 -16.50 8.90
N TYR A 165 -8.24 -15.82 9.88
CA TYR A 165 -6.96 -15.12 9.71
C TYR A 165 -5.81 -15.69 10.54
N GLY A 166 -6.08 -16.72 11.34
CA GLY A 166 -5.07 -17.43 12.09
C GLY A 166 -4.82 -16.87 13.49
N THR A 167 -3.81 -17.41 14.14
CA THR A 167 -3.42 -17.08 15.52
C THR A 167 -2.24 -16.09 15.59
N GLY A 168 -1.84 -15.54 14.45
CA GLY A 168 -0.64 -14.69 14.35
C GLY A 168 0.62 -15.44 14.81
N ASP A 169 1.35 -14.85 15.75
CA ASP A 169 2.59 -15.42 16.30
C ASP A 169 2.35 -16.43 17.43
N GLU A 170 1.11 -16.57 17.90
CA GLU A 170 0.78 -17.52 18.95
C GLU A 170 0.87 -18.96 18.45
N LYS A 171 1.65 -19.77 19.17
CA LYS A 171 1.86 -21.18 18.89
C LYS A 171 1.20 -22.02 19.97
N PHE A 172 0.50 -23.06 19.54
CA PHE A 172 -0.18 -23.99 20.44
C PHE A 172 0.45 -25.37 20.32
N LYS A 173 0.50 -26.08 21.45
CA LYS A 173 0.75 -27.53 21.44
C LYS A 173 -0.53 -28.19 20.95
N MET A 174 -0.49 -28.68 19.72
CA MET A 174 -1.59 -29.37 19.07
C MET A 174 -1.30 -30.86 19.07
N GLU A 175 -2.25 -31.63 19.58
CA GLU A 175 -2.16 -33.08 19.56
C GLU A 175 -2.71 -33.58 18.22
N TYR A 176 -1.96 -34.45 17.56
CA TYR A 176 -2.47 -35.18 16.41
C TYR A 176 -2.35 -36.68 16.63
N ASN A 177 -3.40 -37.39 16.26
CA ASN A 177 -3.45 -38.84 16.32
C ASN A 177 -3.92 -39.36 14.97
N SER A 178 -3.14 -40.29 14.41
CA SER A 178 -3.44 -41.02 13.18
C SER A 178 -3.32 -42.51 13.45
N SER A 179 -3.86 -43.34 12.56
CA SER A 179 -3.82 -44.80 12.69
C SER A 179 -2.42 -45.42 12.78
N ARG A 180 -1.36 -44.68 12.42
CA ARG A 180 0.04 -45.15 12.46
C ARG A 180 0.97 -44.33 13.36
N TRP A 181 0.57 -43.13 13.77
CA TRP A 181 1.45 -42.21 14.52
C TRP A 181 0.63 -41.25 15.37
N SER A 182 1.07 -41.05 16.61
CA SER A 182 0.58 -40.02 17.53
C SER A 182 1.73 -39.11 17.94
N GLY A 183 1.51 -37.80 18.00
CA GLY A 183 2.54 -36.87 18.43
C GLY A 183 1.99 -35.49 18.78
N THR A 184 2.86 -34.64 19.32
CA THR A 184 2.57 -33.24 19.61
C THR A 184 3.28 -32.36 18.59
N TYR A 185 2.52 -31.50 17.91
CA TYR A 185 3.04 -30.47 17.02
C TYR A 185 2.91 -29.12 17.70
N SER A 186 3.98 -28.34 17.75
CA SER A 186 3.93 -26.96 18.23
C SER A 186 3.94 -26.02 17.04
N GLY A 187 2.82 -25.33 16.81
CA GLY A 187 2.67 -24.41 15.67
C GLY A 187 1.44 -23.54 15.80
N GLY A 188 1.32 -22.56 14.92
CA GLY A 188 0.17 -21.68 14.83
C GLY A 188 -0.89 -22.20 13.85
N TRP A 189 -2.07 -21.60 13.90
CA TRP A 189 -3.06 -21.73 12.84
C TRP A 189 -2.86 -20.59 11.85
N GLU A 190 -2.65 -20.92 10.58
CA GLU A 190 -2.45 -19.92 9.51
C GLU A 190 -3.72 -19.12 9.21
N GLY A 191 -4.90 -19.69 9.45
CA GLY A 191 -6.18 -19.12 9.00
C GLY A 191 -6.60 -19.64 7.63
N ALA A 192 -7.91 -19.75 7.41
CA ALA A 192 -8.45 -20.17 6.12
C ALA A 192 -8.09 -19.19 4.97
N VAL A 193 -8.13 -17.89 5.23
CA VAL A 193 -7.87 -16.83 4.24
C VAL A 193 -6.38 -16.79 3.85
N PRO A 194 -5.42 -16.67 4.78
CA PRO A 194 -4.00 -16.69 4.42
C PRO A 194 -3.56 -18.01 3.78
N ASN A 195 -4.13 -19.15 4.21
CA ASN A 195 -3.86 -20.45 3.59
C ASN A 195 -4.27 -20.50 2.12
N LEU A 196 -5.48 -20.03 1.79
CA LEU A 196 -5.94 -19.95 0.41
C LEU A 196 -5.05 -19.00 -0.41
N MET A 197 -4.73 -17.81 0.12
CA MET A 197 -3.90 -16.83 -0.59
C MET A 197 -2.49 -17.37 -0.86
N ARG A 198 -1.86 -17.99 0.14
CA ARG A 198 -0.54 -18.63 -0.03
C ARG A 198 -0.59 -19.76 -1.06
N ARG A 199 -1.61 -20.61 -1.01
CA ARG A 199 -1.78 -21.71 -1.98
C ARG A 199 -2.02 -21.18 -3.39
N TYR A 200 -2.77 -20.08 -3.55
CA TYR A 200 -2.99 -19.43 -4.85
C TYR A 200 -1.69 -18.91 -5.47
N THR A 201 -0.84 -18.28 -4.65
CA THR A 201 0.45 -17.74 -5.09
C THR A 201 1.48 -18.84 -5.36
N GLN A 202 1.54 -19.88 -4.53
CA GLN A 202 2.57 -20.93 -4.60
C GLN A 202 2.24 -22.08 -5.54
N THR A 203 0.96 -22.35 -5.81
CA THR A 203 0.57 -23.50 -6.65
C THR A 203 1.01 -23.34 -8.09
N LYS A 204 1.49 -24.42 -8.70
CA LYS A 204 1.73 -24.50 -10.16
C LYS A 204 0.55 -25.14 -10.91
N SER A 205 -0.42 -25.68 -10.19
CA SER A 205 -1.57 -26.36 -10.79
C SER A 205 -2.68 -25.37 -11.14
N ALA A 206 -3.05 -25.32 -12.41
CA ALA A 206 -4.15 -24.50 -12.91
C ALA A 206 -5.51 -24.89 -12.29
N SER A 207 -5.75 -26.18 -12.06
CA SER A 207 -7.00 -26.66 -11.45
C SER A 207 -7.13 -26.24 -9.99
N ILE A 208 -6.03 -26.28 -9.23
CA ILE A 208 -6.01 -25.77 -7.85
C ILE A 208 -6.22 -24.26 -7.85
N ARG A 209 -5.58 -23.53 -8.78
CA ARG A 209 -5.73 -22.09 -8.90
C ARG A 209 -7.19 -21.71 -9.18
N ALA A 210 -7.80 -22.31 -10.19
CA ALA A 210 -9.21 -22.09 -10.55
C ALA A 210 -10.19 -22.48 -9.43
N TRP A 211 -9.88 -23.52 -8.65
CA TRP A 211 -10.70 -23.87 -7.48
C TRP A 211 -10.59 -22.80 -6.37
N ILE A 212 -9.41 -22.24 -6.12
CA ILE A 212 -9.24 -21.16 -5.12
C ILE A 212 -9.93 -19.88 -5.58
N GLU A 213 -9.90 -19.56 -6.87
CA GLU A 213 -10.54 -18.37 -7.45
C GLU A 213 -12.04 -18.29 -7.16
N GLN A 214 -12.71 -19.42 -6.91
CA GLN A 214 -14.13 -19.45 -6.48
C GLN A 214 -14.38 -18.78 -5.13
N PHE A 215 -13.32 -18.60 -4.32
CA PHE A 215 -13.36 -17.92 -3.02
C PHE A 215 -12.75 -16.52 -3.08
N MET A 216 -12.43 -16.02 -4.28
CA MET A 216 -11.76 -14.74 -4.47
C MET A 216 -12.70 -13.74 -5.14
N SER A 217 -12.48 -12.47 -4.82
CA SER A 217 -13.17 -11.35 -5.44
C SER A 217 -12.14 -10.36 -5.98
N MET A 218 -12.54 -9.64 -7.01
CA MET A 218 -11.76 -8.51 -7.50
C MET A 218 -11.91 -7.35 -6.53
N ARG A 219 -10.79 -6.85 -6.00
CA ARG A 219 -10.74 -5.69 -5.11
C ARG A 219 -9.99 -4.55 -5.80
N PRO A 220 -10.49 -3.30 -5.71
CA PRO A 220 -9.74 -2.15 -6.20
C PRO A 220 -8.35 -2.13 -5.57
N CYS A 221 -7.34 -1.78 -6.36
CA CYS A 221 -5.98 -1.65 -5.88
C CYS A 221 -5.92 -0.56 -4.82
N SER A 222 -5.39 -0.87 -3.63
CA SER A 222 -5.29 0.07 -2.51
C SER A 222 -4.41 1.28 -2.82
N SER A 223 -3.42 1.14 -3.70
CA SER A 223 -2.48 2.21 -4.04
C SER A 223 -3.04 3.25 -5.02
N CYS A 224 -3.86 2.83 -5.99
CA CYS A 224 -4.46 3.73 -7.00
C CYS A 224 -5.98 3.87 -6.89
N GLY A 225 -6.61 3.23 -5.90
CA GLY A 225 -8.07 3.26 -5.72
C GLY A 225 -8.88 2.64 -6.86
N GLY A 226 -8.23 1.93 -7.80
CA GLY A 226 -8.88 1.47 -9.03
C GLY A 226 -8.56 2.29 -10.28
N ALA A 227 -7.90 3.45 -10.14
CA ALA A 227 -7.63 4.36 -11.25
C ALA A 227 -6.51 3.88 -12.20
N ARG A 228 -5.79 2.81 -11.84
CA ARG A 228 -4.75 2.13 -12.65
C ARG A 228 -3.48 2.94 -12.89
N LEU A 229 -3.44 4.21 -12.47
CA LEU A 229 -2.35 5.13 -12.72
C LEU A 229 -1.49 5.38 -11.48
N ARG A 230 -0.27 5.88 -11.69
CA ARG A 230 0.59 6.41 -10.64
C ARG A 230 -0.03 7.64 -9.98
N LYS A 231 0.36 7.91 -8.74
CA LYS A 231 -0.19 9.02 -7.94
C LYS A 231 0.15 10.38 -8.55
N GLU A 232 1.35 10.50 -9.11
CA GLU A 232 1.84 11.69 -9.79
C GLU A 232 0.96 12.01 -11.01
N THR A 233 0.64 11.00 -11.82
CA THR A 233 -0.26 11.16 -12.98
C THR A 233 -1.66 11.58 -12.54
N LEU A 234 -2.20 10.97 -11.48
CA LEU A 234 -3.53 11.30 -10.95
C LEU A 234 -3.60 12.72 -10.36
N SER A 235 -2.45 13.30 -10.04
CA SER A 235 -2.36 14.68 -9.51
C SER A 235 -2.47 15.74 -10.60
N VAL A 236 -2.43 15.36 -11.89
CA VAL A 236 -2.65 16.30 -13.01
C VAL A 236 -4.14 16.39 -13.29
N THR A 237 -4.70 17.59 -13.16
CA THR A 237 -6.13 17.88 -13.34
C THR A 237 -6.38 18.80 -14.53
N LEU A 238 -7.55 18.67 -15.16
CA LEU A 238 -8.02 19.57 -16.21
C LEU A 238 -9.25 20.34 -15.71
N GLY A 239 -9.06 21.62 -15.37
CA GLY A 239 -10.12 22.46 -14.79
C GLY A 239 -10.43 22.11 -13.32
N GLN A 240 -11.66 22.40 -12.87
CA GLN A 240 -12.11 22.16 -11.48
C GLN A 240 -12.72 20.78 -11.23
N TYR A 241 -12.60 19.83 -12.17
CA TYR A 241 -13.24 18.53 -12.06
C TYR A 241 -12.19 17.44 -11.81
N GLU A 242 -12.26 16.80 -10.65
CA GLU A 242 -11.57 15.54 -10.36
C GLU A 242 -12.34 14.40 -11.05
N TYR A 243 -11.75 13.80 -12.08
CA TYR A 243 -12.35 12.72 -12.87
C TYR A 243 -11.76 11.35 -12.51
N TRP A 244 -11.70 10.96 -11.23
CA TRP A 244 -11.16 9.65 -10.86
C TRP A 244 -12.00 8.97 -9.77
#